data_AF-A0A358XKP1-F1
#
_entry.id   AF-A0A358XKP1-F1
#
_cell.length_a   1.000
_cell.length_b   1.000
_cell.length_c   1.000
_cell.angle_alpha   90.00
_cell.angle_beta   90.00
_cell.angle_gamma   90.00
#
_symmetry.space_group_name_H-M   'P 1'
#
loop_
_entity.id
_entity.type
_entity.pdbx_description
1 polymer ?
#
loop_
_entity_poly.entity_id
_entity_poly.type
_entity_poly.pdbx_seq_one_letter_code
_entity_poly.pdbx_strand_id
1 'polypeptide(L)'
;LQILKKGHHFDAILIDHQLPIISGIETIQNIREKNFDNNTEPTIIPIFSSNQQDIEQLCHSVAISRWLVKPFTPEELYTALVKVNVS
;
A
#
# COMPACT_ATOMS: atom_id res chain seq x y z
N LEU A 1 -0.82 -11.96 -2.74
CA LEU A 1 -0.96 -11.96 -4.22
C LEU A 1 -1.96 -12.97 -4.78
N GLN A 2 -2.04 -14.22 -4.28
CA GLN A 2 -2.95 -15.23 -4.86
C GLN A 2 -4.43 -14.84 -4.83
N ILE A 3 -4.86 -14.10 -3.81
CA ILE A 3 -6.25 -13.62 -3.71
C ILE A 3 -6.54 -12.55 -4.77
N LEU A 4 -5.58 -11.66 -5.05
CA LEU A 4 -5.67 -10.70 -6.17
C LEU A 4 -5.72 -11.42 -7.53
N LYS A 5 -4.91 -12.47 -7.71
CA LYS A 5 -4.92 -13.33 -8.91
C LYS A 5 -6.25 -14.04 -9.15
N LYS A 6 -7.00 -14.33 -8.10
CA LYS A 6 -8.32 -15.00 -8.18
C LYS A 6 -9.45 -14.05 -8.60
N GLY A 7 -9.13 -12.79 -8.93
CA GLY A 7 -10.12 -11.79 -9.36
C GLY A 7 -10.93 -11.20 -8.21
N HIS A 8 -10.49 -11.34 -6.97
CA HIS A 8 -11.14 -10.64 -5.86
C HIS A 8 -10.84 -9.14 -5.97
N HIS A 9 -11.90 -8.34 -5.91
CA HIS A 9 -11.81 -6.89 -5.88
C HIS A 9 -11.60 -6.39 -4.45
N PHE A 10 -10.73 -5.39 -4.31
CA PHE A 10 -10.47 -4.70 -3.05
C PHE A 10 -10.44 -3.20 -3.33
N ASP A 11 -11.05 -2.41 -2.46
CA ASP A 11 -10.98 -0.94 -2.54
C ASP A 11 -9.64 -0.40 -2.03
N ALA A 12 -9.05 -1.09 -1.04
CA ALA A 12 -7.77 -0.73 -0.44
C ALA A 12 -6.96 -1.96 -0.01
N ILE A 13 -5.64 -1.82 0.00
CA ILE A 13 -4.69 -2.82 0.50
C ILE A 13 -3.71 -2.13 1.46
N LEU A 14 -3.73 -2.56 2.72
CA LEU A 14 -2.73 -2.19 3.71
C LEU A 14 -1.60 -3.22 3.67
N ILE A 15 -0.35 -2.77 3.54
CA ILE A 15 0.82 -3.65 3.38
C ILE A 15 1.84 -3.32 4.46
N ASP A 16 2.18 -4.27 5.32
CA ASP A 16 3.33 -4.10 6.21
C ASP A 16 4.62 -4.04 5.37
N HIS A 17 5.47 -3.05 5.63
CA HIS A 17 6.77 -2.97 4.96
C HIS A 17 7.72 -4.07 5.43
N GLN A 18 7.67 -4.39 6.73
CA GLN A 18 8.52 -5.40 7.36
C GLN A 18 7.87 -6.78 7.24
N LEU A 19 8.08 -7.40 6.09
CA LEU A 19 7.63 -8.76 5.79
C LEU A 19 8.83 -9.72 5.77
N PRO A 20 8.64 -11.00 6.11
CA PRO A 20 9.74 -11.94 6.36
C PRO A 20 10.50 -12.40 5.10
N ILE A 21 9.92 -12.27 3.90
CA ILE A 21 10.48 -12.85 2.66
C ILE A 21 10.76 -11.76 1.63
N ILE A 22 9.77 -10.93 1.34
CA ILE A 22 9.83 -9.81 0.40
C ILE A 22 9.42 -8.55 1.12
N SER A 23 9.97 -7.39 0.79
CA SER A 23 9.54 -6.14 1.44
C SER A 23 8.12 -5.75 1.02
N GLY A 24 7.47 -4.87 1.79
CA GLY A 24 6.19 -4.31 1.37
C GLY A 24 6.30 -3.53 0.05
N ILE A 25 7.41 -2.84 -0.20
CA ILE A 25 7.66 -2.11 -1.45
C ILE A 25 7.80 -3.06 -2.63
N GLU A 26 8.56 -4.15 -2.47
CA GLU A 26 8.69 -5.19 -3.49
C GLU A 26 7.33 -5.89 -3.74
N THR A 27 6.51 -6.05 -2.69
CA THR A 27 5.14 -6.55 -2.84
C THR A 27 4.29 -5.61 -3.68
N ILE A 28 4.41 -4.30 -3.47
CA ILE A 28 3.71 -3.27 -4.26
C ILE A 28 4.13 -3.33 -5.73
N GLN A 29 5.44 -3.41 -6.00
CA GLN A 29 5.97 -3.57 -7.36
C GLN A 29 5.37 -4.80 -8.03
N ASN A 30 5.39 -5.94 -7.35
CA ASN A 30 4.78 -7.17 -7.82
C ASN A 30 3.26 -7.09 -8.07
N ILE A 31 2.53 -6.24 -7.32
CA ILE A 31 1.10 -6.02 -7.54
C ILE A 31 0.89 -5.26 -8.85
N ARG A 32 1.66 -4.18 -9.07
CA ARG A 32 1.54 -3.31 -10.23
C ARG A 32 1.97 -3.97 -11.54
N GLU A 33 3.07 -4.72 -11.50
CA GLU A 33 3.57 -5.45 -12.68
C GLU A 33 2.59 -6.52 -13.18
N LYS A 34 1.79 -7.08 -12.28
CA LYS A 34 0.89 -8.19 -12.60
C LYS A 34 -0.43 -7.77 -13.21
N ASN A 35 -0.70 -6.46 -13.37
CA ASN A 35 -1.88 -5.88 -14.02
C ASN A 35 -3.10 -6.80 -13.88
N PHE A 36 -3.58 -6.98 -12.65
CA PHE A 36 -4.78 -7.77 -12.43
C PHE A 36 -5.91 -7.08 -13.21
N ASP A 37 -6.64 -7.83 -14.05
CA ASP A 37 -7.70 -7.39 -15.02
C ASP A 37 -8.89 -6.60 -14.42
N ASN A 38 -8.72 -6.04 -13.23
CA ASN A 38 -9.69 -5.24 -12.52
C ASN A 38 -9.57 -3.80 -13.05
N ASN A 39 -10.64 -3.29 -13.68
CA ASN A 39 -10.76 -1.93 -14.21
C ASN A 39 -10.54 -0.79 -13.18
N THR A 40 -10.21 -1.12 -11.93
CA THR A 40 -9.96 -0.21 -10.82
C THR A 40 -8.81 -0.75 -9.98
N GLU A 41 -7.70 -0.01 -9.92
CA GLU A 41 -6.60 -0.32 -9.02
C GLU A 41 -7.00 -0.02 -7.57
N PRO A 42 -6.73 -0.93 -6.61
CA PRO A 42 -6.95 -0.66 -5.20
C PRO A 42 -6.06 0.48 -4.71
N THR A 43 -6.53 1.23 -3.71
CA THR A 43 -5.66 2.16 -2.97
C THR A 43 -4.65 1.36 -2.14
N ILE A 44 -3.36 1.46 -2.44
CA ILE A 44 -2.31 0.74 -1.69
C ILE A 44 -1.66 1.66 -0.67
N ILE A 45 -1.62 1.22 0.60
CA ILE A 45 -1.10 1.98 1.75
C ILE A 45 -0.05 1.12 2.47
N PRO A 46 1.25 1.37 2.27
CA PRO A 46 2.30 0.70 3.01
C PRO A 46 2.36 1.24 4.45
N ILE A 47 2.72 0.35 5.37
CA ILE A 47 2.85 0.61 6.79
C ILE A 47 4.31 0.37 7.17
N PHE A 48 4.99 1.41 7.63
CA PHE A 48 6.39 1.37 8.00
C PHE A 48 6.58 1.31 9.52
N SER A 49 7.75 0.84 9.94
CA SER A 49 8.22 1.00 11.31
C SER A 49 8.72 2.43 11.54
N SER A 50 8.67 2.92 12.78
CA SER A 50 9.16 4.26 13.15
C SER A 50 10.66 4.47 12.87
N ASN A 51 11.44 3.40 12.83
CA ASN A 51 12.87 3.45 12.51
C ASN A 51 13.17 3.35 11.01
N GLN A 52 12.15 3.28 10.16
CA GLN A 52 12.35 3.20 8.72
C GLN A 52 12.85 4.54 8.19
N GLN A 53 13.99 4.51 7.49
CA GLN A 53 14.54 5.65 6.77
C GLN A 53 14.03 5.66 5.32
N ASP A 54 14.13 6.83 4.67
CA ASP A 54 13.86 7.01 3.25
C ASP A 54 12.44 6.62 2.80
N ILE A 55 11.46 6.68 3.71
CA ILE A 55 10.06 6.31 3.43
C ILE A 55 9.52 7.04 2.21
N GLU A 56 9.78 8.34 2.08
CA GLU A 56 9.34 9.15 0.96
C GLU A 56 9.94 8.68 -0.37
N GLN A 57 11.26 8.42 -0.41
CA GLN A 57 11.93 7.91 -1.60
C GLN A 57 11.41 6.52 -1.98
N LEU A 58 11.22 5.63 -1.00
CA LEU A 58 10.64 4.31 -1.22
C LEU A 58 9.24 4.42 -1.82
N CYS A 59 8.37 5.28 -1.26
CA CYS A 59 7.01 5.48 -1.77
C CYS A 59 7.01 6.12 -3.17
N HIS A 60 7.86 7.11 -3.43
CA HIS A 60 8.03 7.70 -4.77
C HIS A 60 8.47 6.68 -5.81
N SER A 61 9.38 5.75 -5.47
CA SER A 61 9.85 4.71 -6.38
C SER A 61 8.73 3.78 -6.88
N VAL A 62 7.63 3.71 -6.13
CA VAL A 62 6.45 2.93 -6.47
C VAL A 62 5.22 3.82 -6.59
N ALA A 63 5.35 5.10 -6.97
CA ALA A 63 4.28 6.09 -7.11
C ALA A 63 3.14 5.96 -6.08
N ILE A 64 3.50 5.87 -4.80
CA ILE A 64 2.58 5.88 -3.66
C ILE A 64 2.66 7.25 -2.99
N SER A 65 1.50 7.84 -2.72
CA SER A 65 1.37 9.15 -2.09
C SER A 65 0.87 9.09 -0.64
N ARG A 66 0.51 7.90 -0.14
CA ARG A 66 -0.02 7.70 1.21
C ARG A 66 0.62 6.49 1.85
N TRP A 67 1.08 6.64 3.08
CA TRP A 67 1.65 5.58 3.91
C TRP A 67 1.31 5.83 5.38
N LEU A 68 1.50 4.82 6.21
CA LEU A 68 1.39 4.91 7.67
C LEU A 68 2.73 4.58 8.31
N VAL A 69 2.97 5.09 9.51
CA VAL A 69 4.14 4.78 10.32
C VAL A 69 3.67 4.29 11.69
N LYS A 70 4.21 3.17 12.17
CA LYS A 70 3.87 2.61 13.49
C LYS A 70 4.57 3.40 14.62
N PRO A 71 3.92 3.60 15.78
CA PRO A 71 2.50 3.40 16.02
C PRO A 71 1.67 4.49 15.34
N PHE A 72 0.51 4.11 14.79
CA PHE A 72 -0.49 5.05 14.27
C PHE A 72 -1.80 4.88 15.02
N THR A 73 -2.55 5.96 15.10
CA THR A 73 -3.87 6.05 15.70
C THR A 73 -4.97 5.52 14.76
N PRO A 74 -6.15 5.17 15.28
CA PRO A 74 -7.31 4.87 14.44
C PRO A 74 -7.70 6.02 13.49
N GLU A 75 -7.47 7.27 13.89
CA GLU A 75 -7.76 8.46 13.07
C GLU A 75 -6.80 8.61 11.89
N GLU A 76 -5.51 8.34 12.09
CA GLU A 76 -4.53 8.28 10.98
C GLU A 76 -4.86 7.16 10.01
N LEU A 77 -5.24 5.97 10.50
CA LEU A 77 -5.69 4.87 9.66
C LEU A 77 -6.94 5.25 8.86
N TYR A 78 -7.93 5.85 9.51
CA TYR A 78 -9.15 6.31 8.86
C TYR A 78 -8.83 7.34 7.76
N THR A 79 -8.01 8.34 8.06
CA THR A 79 -7.57 9.36 7.11
C THR A 79 -6.84 8.75 5.91
N ALA A 80 -5.99 7.75 6.14
CA ALA A 80 -5.28 7.07 5.06
C ALA A 80 -6.23 6.29 4.14
N LEU A 81 -7.27 5.66 4.70
CA LEU A 81 -8.27 4.86 3.97
C LEU A 81 -9.32 5.70 3.25
N VAL A 82 -9.71 6.84 3.81
CA VAL A 82 -10.72 7.69 3.18
C VAL A 82 -10.19 8.20 1.85
N LYS A 83 -10.96 7.93 0.80
CA LYS A 83 -10.72 8.49 -0.52
C LYS A 83 -11.01 9.98 -0.42
N VAL A 84 -9.97 10.82 -0.31
CA VAL A 84 -10.12 12.26 -0.51
C VAL A 84 -10.39 12.42 -2.01
N ASN A 85 -11.66 12.36 -2.39
CA ASN A 85 -12.12 12.83 -3.69
C ASN A 85 -11.93 14.35 -3.67
N VAL A 86 -10.73 14.81 -4.05
CA VAL A 86 -10.58 16.20 -4.47
C VAL A 86 -11.28 16.27 -5.83
N SER A 87 -12.38 17.03 -5.86
CA SER A 87 -13.16 17.30 -7.08
C SER A 87 -12.37 18.15 -8.06
#